data_AF-A0A4Q6JG08-F1
#
_entry.id   AF-A0A4Q6JG08-F1
#
_cell.length_a   1.000
_cell.length_b   1.000
_cell.length_c   1.000
_cell.angle_alpha   90.00
_cell.angle_beta   90.00
_cell.angle_gamma   90.00
#
_symmetry.space_group_name_H-M   'P 1'
#
loop_
_entity.id
_entity.type
_entity.pdbx_description
1 polymer ?
#
loop_
_entity_poly.entity_id
_entity_poly.type
_entity_poly.pdbx_seq_one_letter_code
_entity_poly.pdbx_strand_id
1 'polypeptide(L)'
;MNAVVFDAIKTLLDEGKTPTVALTKSKLTQPMPMPVIIAAVSQYKNNPDSINNFINNPSNEQLITPKESQLDRIEAKLDRLLALLEKK
;
A
#
# COMPACT_ATOMS: atom_id res chain seq x y z
N MET A 1 -4.30 -0.75 -10.51
CA MET A 1 -3.45 -0.19 -9.42
C MET A 1 -3.10 1.25 -9.80
N ASN A 2 -3.03 2.22 -8.88
CA ASN A 2 -3.06 3.66 -9.21
C ASN A 2 -1.69 4.25 -9.54
N ALA A 3 -1.42 4.53 -10.82
CA ALA A 3 -0.17 5.14 -11.32
C ALA A 3 0.23 6.42 -10.57
N VAL A 4 -0.76 7.22 -10.17
CA VAL A 4 -0.59 8.48 -9.44
C VAL A 4 0.18 8.32 -8.13
N VAL A 5 0.05 7.19 -7.43
CA VAL A 5 0.77 6.95 -6.17
C VAL A 5 2.25 6.67 -6.42
N PHE A 6 2.58 5.95 -7.49
CA PHE A 6 3.97 5.69 -7.85
C PHE A 6 4.67 6.93 -8.42
N ASP A 7 3.95 7.80 -9.13
CA ASP A 7 4.47 9.10 -9.57
C ASP A 7 4.83 10.01 -8.37
N ALA A 8 3.99 10.00 -7.33
CA ALA A 8 4.28 10.72 -6.09
C ALA A 8 5.51 10.15 -5.37
N ILE A 9 5.66 8.82 -5.34
CA ILE A 9 6.85 8.16 -4.77
C ILE A 9 8.11 8.54 -5.58
N LYS A 10 8.04 8.50 -6.91
CA LYS A 10 9.15 8.90 -7.79
C LYS A 10 9.57 10.34 -7.57
N THR A 11 8.59 11.25 -7.49
CA THR A 11 8.85 12.68 -7.22
C THR A 11 9.59 12.87 -5.89
N LEU A 12 9.24 12.10 -4.85
CA LEU A 12 9.95 12.15 -3.57
C LEU A 12 11.39 11.67 -3.68
N LEU A 13 11.64 10.63 -4.48
CA LEU A 13 13.00 10.12 -4.73
C LEU A 13 13.85 11.13 -5.51
N ASP A 14 13.28 11.76 -6.52
CA ASP A 14 13.94 12.82 -7.29
C ASP A 14 14.27 14.04 -6.41
N GLU A 15 13.46 14.30 -5.38
CA GLU A 15 13.72 15.30 -4.32
C GLU A 15 14.74 14.83 -3.26
N GLY A 16 15.27 13.61 -3.35
CA GLY A 16 16.18 13.03 -2.36
C GLY A 16 15.51 12.67 -1.02
N LYS A 17 14.18 12.55 -0.99
CA LYS A 17 13.39 12.23 0.21
C LYS A 17 13.00 10.76 0.22
N THR A 18 13.06 10.15 1.40
CA THR A 18 12.55 8.79 1.61
C THR A 18 11.01 8.78 1.53
N PRO A 19 10.41 7.99 0.62
CA PRO A 19 8.97 7.87 0.52
C PRO A 19 8.37 7.25 1.79
N THR A 20 7.52 7.99 2.48
CA THR A 20 6.71 7.50 3.61
C THR A 20 5.23 7.61 3.27
N VAL A 21 4.36 6.94 4.02
CA VAL A 21 2.90 7.02 3.80
C VAL A 21 2.42 8.48 3.89
N ALA A 22 2.92 9.24 4.87
CA ALA A 22 2.53 10.64 5.07
C ALA A 22 3.07 11.55 3.96
N LEU A 23 4.34 11.42 3.57
CA LEU A 23 4.92 12.22 2.48
C LEU A 23 4.30 11.86 1.12
N THR A 24 4.05 10.57 0.87
CA THR A 24 3.41 10.13 -0.37
C THR A 24 2.01 10.69 -0.45
N LYS A 25 1.24 10.63 0.66
CA LYS A 25 -0.10 11.23 0.75
C LYS A 25 -0.10 12.74 0.48
N SER A 26 0.86 13.49 1.02
CA SER A 26 0.91 14.95 0.85
C SER A 26 1.27 15.39 -0.57
N LYS A 27 1.86 14.49 -1.38
CA LYS A 27 2.19 14.73 -2.79
C LYS A 27 1.06 14.36 -3.76
N LEU A 28 0.00 13.71 -3.28
CA LEU A 28 -1.14 13.36 -4.11
C LEU A 28 -2.07 14.57 -4.29
N THR A 29 -2.40 14.88 -5.54
CA THR A 29 -3.38 15.92 -5.89
C THR A 29 -4.83 15.46 -5.71
N GLN A 30 -5.07 14.15 -5.74
CA GLN A 30 -6.38 13.55 -5.53
C GLN A 30 -6.42 12.72 -4.25
N PRO A 31 -7.54 12.73 -3.51
CA PRO A 31 -7.68 11.91 -2.30
C PRO A 31 -7.68 10.43 -2.67
N MET A 32 -6.70 9.70 -2.17
CA MET A 32 -6.56 8.26 -2.36
C MET A 32 -6.84 7.50 -1.06
N PRO A 33 -7.44 6.30 -1.12
CA PRO A 33 -7.59 5.45 0.06
C PRO A 33 -6.23 5.14 0.67
N MET A 34 -6.10 5.33 1.98
CA MET A 34 -4.87 5.10 2.72
C MET A 34 -4.28 3.68 2.52
N PRO A 35 -5.08 2.60 2.43
CA PRO A 35 -4.55 1.26 2.14
C PRO A 35 -3.80 1.17 0.80
N VAL A 36 -4.23 1.92 -0.21
CA VAL A 36 -3.57 1.95 -1.53
C VAL A 36 -2.20 2.62 -1.42
N ILE A 37 -2.12 3.71 -0.66
CA ILE A 37 -0.86 4.43 -0.40
C ILE A 37 0.10 3.51 0.38
N ILE A 38 -0.40 2.83 1.42
CA ILE A 38 0.40 1.90 2.24
C ILE A 38 0.94 0.76 1.38
N ALA A 39 0.10 0.15 0.52
CA ALA A 39 0.52 -0.94 -0.35
C ALA A 39 1.64 -0.50 -1.31
N ALA A 40 1.50 0.67 -1.95
CA ALA A 40 2.51 1.19 -2.87
C ALA A 40 3.84 1.50 -2.16
N VAL A 41 3.79 2.17 -1.00
CA VAL A 41 5.01 2.47 -0.21
C VAL A 41 5.67 1.19 0.29
N SER A 42 4.88 0.19 0.72
CA SER A 42 5.39 -1.12 1.13
C SER A 42 6.06 -1.86 -0.02
N GLN A 43 5.44 -1.86 -1.21
CA GLN A 43 5.99 -2.49 -2.40
C GLN A 43 7.32 -1.85 -2.80
N TYR A 44 7.41 -0.52 -2.83
CA TYR A 44 8.65 0.20 -3.04
C TYR A 44 9.73 -0.18 -2.02
N LYS A 45 9.40 -0.21 -0.72
CA LYS A 45 10.37 -0.56 0.33
C LYS A 45 10.94 -1.97 0.19
N ASN A 46 10.12 -2.92 -0.25
CA ASN A 46 10.54 -4.31 -0.44
C ASN A 46 11.30 -4.51 -1.76
N ASN A 47 10.97 -3.72 -2.78
CA ASN A 47 11.62 -3.79 -4.09
C ASN A 47 11.67 -2.37 -4.72
N PRO A 48 12.78 -1.63 -4.54
CA PRO A 48 12.92 -0.27 -5.06
C PRO A 48 12.81 -0.18 -6.58
N ASP A 49 13.25 -1.21 -7.30
CA ASP A 49 13.21 -1.27 -8.77
C ASP A 49 11.78 -1.40 -9.32
N SER A 50 10.83 -1.76 -8.46
CA SER A 50 9.42 -1.92 -8.84
C SER A 50 8.85 -0.65 -9.47
N ILE A 51 9.30 0.54 -9.06
CA ILE A 51 8.83 1.84 -9.59
C ILE A 51 9.03 1.95 -11.11
N ASN A 52 10.13 1.44 -11.64
CA ASN A 52 10.46 1.55 -13.07
C ASN A 52 9.58 0.64 -13.96
N ASN A 53 9.02 -0.43 -13.38
CA ASN A 53 8.24 -1.42 -14.13
C ASN A 53 6.78 -0.98 -14.36
N PHE A 54 6.30 0.02 -13.61
CA PHE A 54 4.90 0.46 -13.67
C PHE A 54 4.63 1.57 -14.70
N ILE A 55 5.67 2.29 -15.14
CA ILE A 55 5.56 3.33 -16.19
C ILE A 55 5.19 2.71 -17.55
N ASN A 56 5.49 1.41 -17.76
CA ASN A 56 5.43 0.77 -19.06
C ASN A 56 4.22 -0.15 -19.29
N ASN A 57 3.31 -0.31 -18.32
CA ASN A 57 2.20 -1.26 -18.46
C ASN A 57 0.87 -0.72 -17.89
N PRO A 58 0.03 -0.06 -18.70
CA PRO A 58 -1.25 0.48 -18.25
C PRO A 58 -2.35 -0.59 -18.03
N SER A 59 -2.07 -1.86 -18.32
CA SER A 59 -3.10 -2.91 -18.38
C SER A 59 -2.78 -4.09 -17.46
N ASN A 60 -3.03 -3.94 -16.15
CA ASN A 60 -3.27 -5.12 -15.32
C ASN A 60 -4.29 -4.80 -14.22
N GLU A 61 -5.55 -4.76 -14.64
CA GLU A 61 -6.73 -4.87 -13.78
C GLU A 61 -6.82 -6.30 -13.23
N GLN A 62 -5.94 -6.67 -12.29
CA GLN A 62 -6.16 -7.90 -11.51
C GLN A 62 -7.00 -7.58 -10.27
N LEU A 63 -8.31 -7.66 -10.49
CA LEU A 63 -9.28 -8.35 -9.63
C LEU A 63 -9.25 -7.97 -8.14
N ILE A 64 -10.00 -6.92 -7.80
CA ILE A 64 -10.73 -6.85 -6.53
C ILE A 64 -11.84 -7.90 -6.54
N THR A 65 -11.48 -9.18 -6.44
CA THR A 65 -12.38 -10.16 -5.82
C THR A 65 -12.53 -9.78 -4.35
N PRO A 66 -13.74 -9.83 -3.76
CA PRO A 66 -13.98 -9.55 -2.34
C PRO A 66 -13.44 -10.73 -1.53
N LYS A 67 -12.12 -10.89 -1.53
CA LYS A 67 -11.40 -11.77 -0.64
C LYS A 67 -11.22 -10.94 0.61
N GLU A 68 -11.80 -11.39 1.73
CA GLU A 68 -11.64 -10.83 3.09
C GLU A 68 -10.40 -9.96 3.18
N SER A 69 -10.61 -8.68 3.52
CA SER A 69 -9.53 -7.72 3.68
C SER A 69 -8.44 -8.35 4.55
N GLN A 70 -7.19 -8.03 4.25
CA GLN A 70 -6.09 -8.41 5.14
C GLN A 70 -6.38 -7.94 6.58
N LEU A 71 -7.12 -6.84 6.73
CA LEU A 71 -7.63 -6.36 8.02
C LEU A 71 -8.61 -7.35 8.66
N ASP A 72 -9.66 -7.78 7.95
CA ASP A 72 -10.63 -8.77 8.45
C ASP A 72 -9.93 -10.03 8.98
N ARG A 73 -8.90 -10.50 8.26
CA ARG A 73 -8.09 -11.66 8.66
C ARG A 73 -7.20 -11.40 9.86
N ILE A 74 -6.69 -10.18 10.01
CA ILE A 74 -5.90 -9.79 11.18
C ILE A 74 -6.81 -9.69 12.40
N GLU A 75 -7.98 -9.06 12.27
CA GLU A 75 -8.98 -8.93 13.32
C GLU A 75 -9.44 -10.30 13.83
N ALA A 76 -9.83 -11.22 12.94
CA ALA A 76 -10.26 -12.56 13.32
C ALA A 76 -9.16 -13.37 14.05
N LYS A 77 -7.88 -13.17 13.69
CA LYS A 77 -6.77 -13.81 14.41
C LYS A 77 -6.59 -13.21 15.80
N LEU A 78 -6.78 -11.91 15.94
CA LEU A 78 -6.60 -11.18 17.19
C LEU A 78 -7.70 -11.59 18.20
N ASP A 79 -8.95 -11.67 17.74
CA ASP A 79 -10.08 -12.17 18.53
C ASP A 79 -9.83 -13.60 19.04
N ARG A 80 -9.32 -14.47 18.17
CA ARG A 80 -8.96 -15.84 18.55
C ARG A 80 -7.86 -15.87 19.61
N LEU A 81 -6.85 -15.01 19.51
CA LEU A 81 -5.78 -14.93 20.50
C LEU A 81 -6.31 -14.46 21.85
N LEU A 82 -7.15 -13.42 21.87
CA LEU A 82 -7.75 -12.89 23.09
C LEU A 82 -8.60 -13.95 23.80
N ALA A 83 -9.46 -14.66 23.06
CA ALA A 83 -10.29 -15.72 23.61
C ALA A 83 -9.48 -16.88 24.23
N LEU A 84 -8.28 -17.16 23.73
CA LEU A 84 -7.37 -18.16 24.31
C LEU A 84 -6.69 -17.67 25.59
N LEU A 85 -6.44 -16.37 25.70
CA LEU A 85 -5.82 -15.75 26.87
C LEU A 85 -6.81 -15.56 28.02
N GLU A 86 -8.07 -15.24 27.72
CA GLU A 86 -9.14 -15.12 28.73
C GLU A 86 -9.56 -16.45 29.36
N LYS A 87 -9.26 -17.57 28.69
CA LYS A 87 -9.61 -18.92 29.14
C LYS A 87 -8.63 -19.51 30.16
N LYS A 88 -7.71 -18.71 30.69
CA LYS A 88 -6.60 -19.11 31.55
C LYS A 88 -6.63 -18.35 32.88
#